data_AF-A0A0W1ADI8-F1
#
_entry.id   AF-A0A0W1ADI8-F1
#
_cell.length_a   1.000
_cell.length_b   1.000
_cell.length_c   1.000
_cell.angle_alpha   90.00
_cell.angle_beta   90.00
_cell.angle_gamma   90.00
#
_symmetry.space_group_name_H-M   'P 1'
#
loop_
_entity.id
_entity.type
_entity.pdbx_description
1 polymer ?
#
loop_
_entity_poly.entity_id
_entity_poly.type
_entity_poly.pdbx_seq_one_letter_code
_entity_poly.pdbx_strand_id
1 'polypeptide(L)'
;MRVKADQITNAMKMGETSVEAARYVRDQIVNHKDKEISGNASLIKVANEYLASVEFMHQVKDQKWALGTPRETDPVKNMIANKGASFAQNLKESLGDNDVKMSIAINEEGKISRAFTSNGKKMSDEDTASMDGMMQDWFAKNNYGFHNGQIVDLKSLQRNEIKPIDPDKLGELMAKINDEATGMKSFCQSSGVPVDFTLYEQRGEKLVAMETQERTIKSALKEQKSAAGPTEAQPTQEEAATVSSSQQSGGGR
;
A
#
# COMPACT_ATOMS: atom_id res chain seq x y z
N MET A 1 -0.94 31.73 6.85
CA MET A 1 -1.00 30.33 6.34
C MET A 1 -2.22 29.55 6.82
N ARG A 2 -2.54 29.45 8.13
CA ARG A 2 -3.71 28.69 8.63
C ARG A 2 -5.05 29.01 7.94
N VAL A 3 -5.38 30.29 7.77
CA VAL A 3 -6.64 30.73 7.11
C VAL A 3 -6.78 30.21 5.67
N LYS A 4 -5.68 30.16 4.89
CA LYS A 4 -5.69 29.63 3.51
C LYS A 4 -5.92 28.11 3.49
N ALA A 5 -5.37 27.39 4.48
CA ALA A 5 -5.54 25.95 4.59
C ALA A 5 -6.98 25.56 4.96
N ASP A 6 -7.62 26.30 5.86
CA ASP A 6 -9.02 26.06 6.25
C ASP A 6 -9.98 26.32 5.07
N GLN A 7 -9.71 27.37 4.27
CA GLN A 7 -10.49 27.68 3.07
C GLN A 7 -10.39 26.58 2.01
N ILE A 8 -9.18 26.08 1.73
CA ILE A 8 -8.98 24.97 0.80
C ILE A 8 -9.68 23.70 1.30
N THR A 9 -9.56 23.41 2.60
CA THR A 9 -10.22 22.24 3.21
C THR A 9 -11.74 22.32 3.10
N ASN A 10 -12.33 23.49 3.34
CA ASN A 10 -13.77 23.69 3.19
C ASN A 10 -14.22 23.61 1.74
N ALA A 11 -13.44 24.15 0.79
CA ALA A 11 -13.72 24.02 -0.64
C ALA A 11 -13.71 22.55 -1.09
N MET A 12 -12.74 21.75 -0.61
CA MET A 12 -12.70 20.31 -0.85
C MET A 12 -13.96 19.62 -0.28
N LYS A 13 -14.33 19.88 0.98
CA LYS A 13 -15.55 19.30 1.57
C LYS A 13 -16.82 19.63 0.78
N MET A 14 -16.96 20.86 0.28
CA MET A 14 -18.11 21.24 -0.56
C MET A 14 -18.07 20.53 -1.93
N GLY A 15 -16.88 20.35 -2.48
CA GLY A 15 -16.68 19.70 -3.78
C GLY A 15 -16.89 18.19 -3.77
N GLU A 16 -16.91 17.51 -2.62
CA GLU A 16 -17.16 16.07 -2.52
C GLU A 16 -18.53 15.65 -3.07
N THR A 17 -19.45 16.61 -3.22
CA THR A 17 -20.82 16.40 -3.71
C THR A 17 -20.89 15.94 -5.17
N SER A 18 -19.90 16.26 -6.01
CA SER A 18 -19.81 15.73 -7.38
C SER A 18 -18.38 15.69 -7.91
N VAL A 19 -18.14 14.81 -8.88
CA VAL A 19 -16.82 14.70 -9.55
C VAL A 19 -16.45 16.00 -10.25
N GLU A 20 -17.41 16.69 -10.88
CA GLU A 20 -17.19 17.97 -11.56
C GLU A 20 -16.82 19.07 -10.57
N ALA A 21 -17.48 19.14 -9.41
CA ALA A 21 -17.16 20.11 -8.37
C ALA A 21 -15.76 19.85 -7.79
N ALA A 22 -15.42 18.60 -7.53
CA ALA A 22 -14.07 18.23 -7.10
C ALA A 22 -13.00 18.57 -8.14
N ARG A 23 -13.28 18.34 -9.42
CA ARG A 23 -12.38 18.69 -10.52
C ARG A 23 -12.17 20.20 -10.60
N TYR A 24 -13.25 20.97 -10.48
CA TYR A 24 -13.17 22.43 -10.43
C TYR A 24 -12.29 22.91 -9.26
N VAL A 25 -12.48 22.37 -8.05
CA VAL A 25 -11.65 22.73 -6.88
C VAL A 25 -10.18 22.41 -7.13
N ARG A 26 -9.86 21.23 -7.67
CA ARG A 26 -8.49 20.85 -8.06
C ARG A 26 -7.92 21.85 -9.06
N ASP A 27 -8.66 22.16 -10.12
CA ASP A 27 -8.22 23.08 -11.17
C ASP A 27 -8.00 24.50 -10.63
N GLN A 28 -8.81 24.96 -9.67
CA GLN A 28 -8.60 26.24 -9.00
C GLN A 28 -7.33 26.26 -8.14
N ILE A 29 -6.96 25.15 -7.49
CA ILE A 29 -5.71 25.03 -6.73
C ILE A 29 -4.50 25.04 -7.66
N VAL A 30 -4.54 24.22 -8.71
CA VAL A 30 -3.44 24.10 -9.69
C VAL A 30 -3.21 25.41 -10.44
N ASN A 31 -4.29 26.10 -10.82
CA ASN A 31 -4.22 27.36 -11.58
C ASN A 31 -4.34 28.61 -10.68
N HIS A 32 -4.15 28.47 -9.36
CA HIS A 32 -4.30 29.58 -8.45
C HIS A 32 -3.29 30.69 -8.75
N LYS A 33 -3.73 31.95 -8.71
CA LYS A 33 -2.87 33.12 -9.01
C LYS A 33 -1.69 33.27 -8.03
N ASP A 34 -1.88 32.78 -6.81
CA ASP A 34 -0.84 32.74 -5.77
C ASP A 34 0.10 31.56 -6.00
N LYS A 35 1.38 31.84 -6.26
CA LYS A 35 2.42 30.83 -6.51
C LYS A 35 2.74 29.99 -5.27
N GLU A 36 2.43 30.45 -4.07
CA GLU A 36 2.55 29.62 -2.86
C GLU A 36 1.54 28.47 -2.84
N ILE A 37 0.45 28.59 -3.62
CA ILE A 37 -0.59 27.58 -3.77
C ILE A 37 -0.33 26.76 -5.03
N SER A 38 -0.27 27.40 -6.20
CA SER A 38 -0.10 26.71 -7.49
C SER A 38 1.30 26.16 -7.72
N GLY A 39 2.33 26.70 -7.06
CA GLY A 39 3.70 26.20 -7.12
C GLY A 39 4.01 25.14 -6.05
N ASN A 40 3.08 24.87 -5.14
CA ASN A 40 3.31 23.92 -4.05
C ASN A 40 2.99 22.49 -4.50
N ALA A 41 4.03 21.73 -4.82
CA ALA A 41 3.92 20.34 -5.29
C ALA A 41 3.16 19.43 -4.32
N SER A 42 3.34 19.61 -3.00
CA SER A 42 2.63 18.82 -2.00
C SER A 42 1.13 19.13 -2.01
N LEU A 43 0.75 20.39 -2.14
CA LEU A 43 -0.66 20.79 -2.21
C LEU A 43 -1.33 20.30 -3.50
N ILE A 44 -0.61 20.39 -4.63
CA ILE A 44 -1.08 19.83 -5.92
C ILE A 44 -1.29 18.33 -5.81
N LYS A 45 -0.34 17.61 -5.18
CA LYS A 45 -0.47 16.17 -4.92
C LYS A 45 -1.74 15.86 -4.14
N VAL A 46 -1.98 16.57 -3.03
CA VAL A 46 -3.19 16.42 -2.21
C VAL A 46 -4.45 16.74 -3.02
N ALA A 47 -4.44 17.77 -3.86
CA ALA A 47 -5.58 18.13 -4.70
C ALA A 47 -5.92 17.05 -5.74
N ASN A 48 -4.89 16.40 -6.32
CA ASN A 48 -5.08 15.26 -7.23
C ASN A 48 -5.58 14.01 -6.48
N GLU A 49 -5.02 13.71 -5.29
CA GLU A 49 -5.48 12.61 -4.44
C GLU A 49 -6.93 12.80 -3.97
N TYR A 50 -7.32 14.05 -3.69
CA TYR A 50 -8.69 14.46 -3.40
C TYR A 50 -9.63 14.17 -4.58
N LEU A 51 -9.30 14.66 -5.79
CA LEU A 51 -10.11 14.42 -6.98
C LEU A 51 -10.28 12.92 -7.25
N ALA A 52 -9.18 12.16 -7.23
CA ALA A 52 -9.22 10.71 -7.40
C ALA A 52 -10.13 10.04 -6.34
N SER A 53 -10.07 10.50 -5.09
CA SER A 53 -10.92 9.97 -4.02
C SER A 53 -12.41 10.27 -4.26
N VAL A 54 -12.77 11.46 -4.75
CA VAL A 54 -14.16 11.79 -5.13
C VAL A 54 -14.60 10.98 -6.33
N GLU A 55 -13.75 10.80 -7.35
CA GLU A 55 -14.03 9.92 -8.48
C GLU A 55 -14.33 8.49 -8.01
N PHE A 56 -13.54 7.96 -7.07
CA PHE A 56 -13.81 6.65 -6.48
C PHE A 56 -15.07 6.59 -5.61
N MET A 57 -15.44 7.67 -4.89
CA MET A 57 -16.69 7.73 -4.13
C MET A 57 -17.93 7.65 -5.04
N HIS A 58 -17.87 8.31 -6.20
CA HIS A 58 -18.99 8.40 -7.14
C HIS A 58 -18.98 7.32 -8.23
N GLN A 59 -17.88 6.58 -8.38
CA GLN A 59 -17.81 5.43 -9.27
C GLN A 59 -18.75 4.33 -8.77
N VAL A 60 -19.79 4.04 -9.55
CA VAL A 60 -20.70 2.91 -9.33
C VAL A 60 -20.38 1.87 -10.39
N LYS A 61 -19.72 0.78 -10.01
CA LYS A 61 -19.36 -0.31 -10.93
C LYS A 61 -20.55 -1.22 -11.25
N ASP A 62 -21.55 -1.28 -10.39
CA ASP A 62 -22.77 -2.04 -10.65
C ASP A 62 -23.62 -1.32 -11.69
N GLN A 63 -23.96 -2.02 -12.77
CA GLN A 63 -24.92 -1.52 -13.75
C GLN A 63 -26.19 -1.12 -13.00
N LYS A 64 -26.55 0.17 -13.05
CA LYS A 64 -27.78 0.72 -12.44
C LYS A 64 -29.07 -0.01 -12.86
N TRP A 65 -28.97 -0.87 -13.87
CA TRP A 65 -30.05 -1.63 -14.50
C TRP A 65 -29.93 -3.15 -14.32
N ALA A 66 -28.82 -3.65 -13.75
CA ALA A 66 -28.69 -5.07 -13.43
C ALA A 66 -29.48 -5.35 -12.16
N LEU A 67 -30.65 -5.97 -12.30
CA LEU A 67 -31.43 -6.47 -11.18
C LEU A 67 -30.56 -7.40 -10.32
N GLY A 68 -30.39 -7.09 -9.05
CA GLY A 68 -29.98 -8.07 -8.04
C GLY A 68 -28.72 -7.74 -7.24
N THR A 69 -27.90 -6.77 -7.66
CA THR A 69 -26.72 -6.39 -6.87
C THR A 69 -27.06 -5.20 -5.96
N PRO A 70 -27.11 -5.38 -4.62
CA PRO A 70 -27.32 -4.26 -3.72
C PRO A 70 -26.15 -3.28 -3.83
N ARG A 71 -26.47 -2.03 -4.15
CA ARG A 71 -25.48 -0.95 -4.23
C ARG A 71 -24.93 -0.64 -2.84
N GLU A 72 -23.61 -0.51 -2.72
CA GLU A 72 -23.01 0.11 -1.53
C GLU A 72 -23.39 1.59 -1.49
N THR A 73 -24.16 1.97 -0.46
CA THR A 73 -24.69 3.33 -0.30
C THR A 73 -23.79 4.21 0.54
N ASP A 74 -22.88 3.63 1.33
CA ASP A 74 -21.88 4.40 2.09
C ASP A 74 -20.75 4.86 1.12
N PRO A 75 -20.57 6.18 0.90
CA PRO A 75 -19.57 6.68 -0.04
C PRO A 75 -18.14 6.28 0.30
N VAL A 76 -17.81 6.17 1.59
CA VAL A 76 -16.47 5.81 2.05
C VAL A 76 -16.22 4.33 1.81
N LYS A 77 -17.19 3.46 2.11
CA LYS A 77 -17.08 2.04 1.75
C LYS A 77 -16.99 1.84 0.24
N ASN A 78 -17.78 2.58 -0.53
CA ASN A 78 -17.73 2.51 -2.00
C ASN A 78 -16.35 2.95 -2.53
N MET A 79 -15.80 4.06 -2.00
CA MET A 79 -14.45 4.50 -2.33
C MET A 79 -13.40 3.43 -2.00
N ILE A 80 -13.45 2.88 -0.78
CA ILE A 80 -12.50 1.84 -0.34
C ILE A 80 -12.61 0.61 -1.24
N ALA A 81 -13.83 0.17 -1.57
CA ALA A 81 -14.06 -0.97 -2.46
C ALA A 81 -13.52 -0.72 -3.88
N ASN A 82 -13.75 0.47 -4.44
CA ASN A 82 -13.23 0.81 -5.76
C ASN A 82 -11.70 0.89 -5.79
N LYS A 83 -11.09 1.47 -4.73
CA LYS A 83 -9.63 1.46 -4.55
C LYS A 83 -9.10 0.03 -4.40
N GLY A 84 -9.72 -0.79 -3.56
CA GLY A 84 -9.38 -2.20 -3.36
C GLY A 84 -9.38 -2.99 -4.67
N ALA A 85 -10.40 -2.80 -5.51
CA ALA A 85 -10.47 -3.40 -6.83
C ALA A 85 -9.35 -2.92 -7.78
N SER A 86 -8.98 -1.63 -7.73
CA SER A 86 -7.84 -1.11 -8.50
C SER A 86 -6.53 -1.73 -8.04
N PHE A 87 -6.33 -1.89 -6.72
CA PHE A 87 -5.14 -2.54 -6.19
C PHE A 87 -5.07 -4.03 -6.56
N ALA A 88 -6.20 -4.74 -6.53
CA ALA A 88 -6.26 -6.12 -7.00
C ALA A 88 -5.89 -6.24 -8.48
N GLN A 89 -6.32 -5.29 -9.31
CA GLN A 89 -5.92 -5.24 -10.72
C GLN A 89 -4.41 -4.99 -10.88
N ASN A 90 -3.86 -4.00 -10.18
CA ASN A 90 -2.43 -3.70 -10.22
C ASN A 90 -1.59 -4.92 -9.82
N LEU A 91 -2.01 -5.65 -8.78
CA LEU A 91 -1.34 -6.87 -8.33
C LEU A 91 -1.39 -8.00 -9.36
N LYS A 92 -2.51 -8.17 -10.06
CA LYS A 92 -2.59 -9.14 -11.16
C LYS A 92 -1.62 -8.80 -12.29
N GLU A 93 -1.53 -7.52 -12.64
CA GLU A 93 -0.65 -7.05 -13.70
C GLU A 93 0.83 -7.15 -13.30
N SER A 94 1.18 -6.87 -12.05
CA SER A 94 2.57 -6.89 -11.57
C SER A 94 3.07 -8.29 -11.22
N LEU A 95 2.23 -9.12 -10.58
CA LEU A 95 2.62 -10.44 -10.10
C LEU A 95 2.34 -11.56 -11.11
N GLY A 96 1.43 -11.35 -12.06
CA GLY A 96 0.99 -12.40 -12.99
C GLY A 96 0.46 -13.63 -12.24
N ASP A 97 0.96 -14.82 -12.59
CA ASP A 97 0.54 -16.10 -12.00
C ASP A 97 1.34 -16.48 -10.74
N ASN A 98 2.14 -15.57 -10.17
CA ASN A 98 2.98 -15.89 -9.03
C ASN A 98 2.18 -16.03 -7.73
N ASP A 99 2.45 -17.10 -6.97
CA ASP A 99 1.82 -17.31 -5.67
C ASP A 99 2.23 -16.24 -4.66
N VAL A 100 1.24 -15.70 -3.95
CA VAL A 100 1.45 -14.75 -2.84
C VAL A 100 1.28 -15.49 -1.52
N LYS A 101 2.25 -15.37 -0.62
CA LYS A 101 2.10 -15.79 0.77
C LYS A 101 1.83 -14.57 1.64
N MET A 102 0.69 -14.60 2.31
CA MET A 102 0.21 -13.56 3.21
C MET A 102 0.24 -14.07 4.65
N SER A 103 0.97 -13.35 5.50
CA SER A 103 1.02 -13.61 6.94
C SER A 103 0.48 -12.39 7.67
N ILE A 104 -0.55 -12.58 8.49
CA ILE A 104 -1.10 -11.54 9.37
C ILE A 104 -0.90 -11.98 10.82
N ALA A 105 -0.51 -11.04 11.67
CA ALA A 105 -0.45 -11.21 13.09
C ALA A 105 -1.25 -10.10 13.77
N ILE A 106 -2.15 -10.46 14.68
CA ILE A 106 -2.99 -9.51 15.42
C ILE A 106 -2.81 -9.76 16.92
N ASN A 107 -2.52 -8.71 17.68
CA ASN A 107 -2.42 -8.79 19.14
C ASN A 107 -3.76 -8.48 19.82
N GLU A 108 -3.83 -8.66 21.13
CA GLU A 108 -5.03 -8.43 21.96
C GLU A 108 -5.53 -6.97 21.92
N GLU A 109 -4.68 -6.01 21.54
CA GLU A 109 -5.03 -4.59 21.41
C GLU A 109 -5.51 -4.22 19.98
N GLY A 110 -5.62 -5.21 19.09
CA GLY A 110 -5.98 -5.01 17.69
C GLY A 110 -4.87 -4.38 16.84
N LYS A 111 -3.60 -4.41 17.28
CA LYS A 111 -2.47 -4.03 16.43
C LYS A 111 -2.16 -5.13 15.44
N ILE A 112 -1.96 -4.74 14.19
CA ILE A 112 -1.67 -5.64 13.08
C ILE A 112 -0.21 -5.51 12.65
N SER A 113 0.46 -6.65 12.58
CA SER A 113 1.68 -6.84 11.80
C SER A 113 1.38 -7.74 10.62
N ARG A 114 1.98 -7.47 9.47
CA ARG A 114 1.72 -8.21 8.24
C ARG A 114 2.96 -8.34 7.39
N ALA A 115 3.08 -9.44 6.68
CA ALA A 115 4.16 -9.69 5.75
C ALA A 115 3.60 -10.33 4.48
N PHE A 116 4.14 -9.92 3.34
CA PHE A 116 3.80 -10.46 2.04
C PHE A 116 5.06 -10.89 1.32
N THR A 117 5.02 -12.09 0.75
CA THR A 117 6.09 -12.59 -0.09
C THR A 117 5.49 -13.18 -1.37
N SER A 118 6.23 -13.08 -2.46
CA SER A 118 5.91 -13.73 -3.73
C SER A 118 7.18 -14.39 -4.24
N ASN A 119 7.07 -15.62 -4.76
CA ASN A 119 8.23 -16.42 -5.20
C ASN A 119 9.36 -16.54 -4.16
N GLY A 120 8.99 -16.64 -2.88
CA GLY A 120 9.94 -16.75 -1.77
C GLY A 120 10.74 -15.47 -1.47
N LYS A 121 10.42 -14.34 -2.13
CA LYS A 121 11.05 -13.03 -1.89
C LYS A 121 10.05 -12.04 -1.33
N LYS A 122 10.56 -11.05 -0.61
CA LYS A 122 9.75 -9.89 -0.19
C LYS A 122 9.19 -9.22 -1.45
N MET A 123 7.90 -8.87 -1.41
CA MET A 123 7.27 -8.09 -2.47
C MET A 123 7.86 -6.68 -2.55
N SER A 124 7.68 -6.04 -3.70
CA SER A 124 8.03 -4.62 -3.87
C SER A 124 7.19 -3.75 -2.93
N ASP A 125 7.63 -2.51 -2.67
CA ASP A 125 6.88 -1.61 -1.80
C ASP A 125 5.53 -1.19 -2.44
N GLU A 126 5.45 -1.12 -3.77
CA GLU A 126 4.20 -0.85 -4.51
C GLU A 126 3.22 -2.02 -4.45
N ASP A 127 3.70 -3.25 -4.62
CA ASP A 127 2.85 -4.44 -4.48
C ASP A 127 2.42 -4.62 -3.02
N THR A 128 3.31 -4.32 -2.07
CA THR A 128 2.97 -4.32 -0.63
C THR A 128 1.85 -3.32 -0.34
N ALA A 129 1.95 -2.09 -0.86
CA ALA A 129 0.91 -1.07 -0.70
C ALA A 129 -0.41 -1.49 -1.36
N SER A 130 -0.35 -2.22 -2.48
CA SER A 130 -1.54 -2.76 -3.13
C SER A 130 -2.20 -3.88 -2.32
N MET A 131 -1.41 -4.77 -1.72
CA MET A 131 -1.90 -5.79 -0.78
C MET A 131 -2.56 -5.14 0.44
N ASP A 132 -1.97 -4.06 0.96
CA ASP A 132 -2.55 -3.28 2.06
C ASP A 132 -3.89 -2.65 1.68
N GLY A 133 -3.98 -2.13 0.46
CA GLY A 133 -5.22 -1.59 -0.08
C GLY A 133 -6.32 -2.64 -0.22
N MET A 134 -5.99 -3.84 -0.69
CA MET A 134 -6.93 -4.97 -0.72
C MET A 134 -7.36 -5.40 0.69
N MET A 135 -6.40 -5.50 1.61
CA MET A 135 -6.67 -5.84 3.00
C MET A 135 -7.64 -4.80 3.62
N GLN A 136 -7.39 -3.51 3.40
CA GLN A 136 -8.25 -2.41 3.85
C GLN A 136 -9.67 -2.49 3.27
N ASP A 137 -9.85 -2.98 2.04
CA ASP A 137 -11.18 -3.26 1.47
C ASP A 137 -11.91 -4.37 2.22
N TRP A 138 -11.23 -5.48 2.48
CA TRP A 138 -11.82 -6.56 3.27
C TRP A 138 -12.25 -6.10 4.68
N PHE A 139 -11.40 -5.33 5.37
CA PHE A 139 -11.77 -4.79 6.69
C PHE A 139 -12.95 -3.82 6.59
N ALA A 140 -13.03 -2.98 5.56
CA ALA A 140 -14.13 -2.02 5.38
C ALA A 140 -15.48 -2.73 5.15
N LYS A 141 -15.49 -3.83 4.38
CA LYS A 141 -16.68 -4.69 4.23
C LYS A 141 -17.16 -5.28 5.55
N ASN A 142 -16.25 -5.45 6.50
CA ASN A 142 -16.51 -5.90 7.86
C ASN A 142 -16.73 -4.75 8.87
N ASN A 143 -16.86 -3.50 8.42
CA ASN A 143 -17.02 -2.28 9.24
C ASN A 143 -15.79 -1.87 10.07
N TYR A 144 -14.60 -2.28 9.65
CA TYR A 144 -13.34 -1.92 10.30
C TYR A 144 -12.41 -1.16 9.35
N GLY A 145 -11.41 -0.49 9.90
CA GLY A 145 -10.33 0.12 9.11
C GLY A 145 -9.00 0.10 9.84
N PHE A 146 -7.97 0.62 9.17
CA PHE A 146 -6.63 0.74 9.75
C PHE A 146 -6.28 2.19 10.07
N HIS A 147 -5.72 2.40 11.25
CA HIS A 147 -5.09 3.65 11.60
C HIS A 147 -3.78 3.38 12.35
N ASN A 148 -2.65 3.82 11.79
CA ASN A 148 -1.31 3.63 12.38
C ASN A 148 -1.00 2.19 12.82
N GLY A 149 -1.42 1.20 12.01
CA GLY A 149 -1.20 -0.22 12.31
C GLY A 149 -2.16 -0.83 13.34
N GLN A 150 -3.19 -0.09 13.76
CA GLN A 150 -4.24 -0.58 14.66
C GLN A 150 -5.58 -0.70 13.93
N ILE A 151 -6.34 -1.75 14.25
CA ILE A 151 -7.73 -1.92 13.80
C ILE A 151 -8.63 -0.97 14.57
N VAL A 152 -9.42 -0.21 13.84
CA VAL A 152 -10.39 0.75 14.38
C VAL A 152 -11.77 0.52 13.79
N ASP A 153 -12.79 1.01 14.47
CA ASP A 153 -14.14 1.05 13.92
C ASP A 153 -14.21 2.01 12.72
N LEU A 154 -14.78 1.56 11.60
CA LEU A 154 -14.79 2.36 10.37
C LEU A 154 -15.57 3.68 10.54
N LYS A 155 -16.66 3.69 11.31
CA LYS A 155 -17.45 4.90 11.56
C LYS A 155 -16.71 5.88 12.45
N SER A 156 -15.79 5.39 13.27
CA SER A 156 -14.92 6.22 14.08
C SER A 156 -13.91 6.94 13.19
N LEU A 157 -13.28 6.22 12.26
CA LEU A 157 -12.37 6.78 11.26
C LEU A 157 -13.07 7.85 10.39
N GLN A 158 -14.29 7.57 9.92
CA GLN A 158 -15.12 8.53 9.17
C GLN A 158 -15.41 9.83 9.93
N ARG A 159 -15.48 9.78 11.27
CA ARG A 159 -15.74 10.92 12.14
C ARG A 159 -14.47 11.61 12.66
N ASN A 160 -13.29 11.17 12.23
CA ASN A 160 -12.01 11.55 12.82
C ASN A 160 -11.92 11.29 14.34
N GLU A 161 -12.69 10.33 14.83
CA GLU A 161 -12.61 9.82 16.21
C GLU A 161 -11.89 8.48 16.15
N ILE A 162 -10.59 8.41 16.43
CA ILE A 162 -9.86 7.14 16.37
C ILE A 162 -10.28 6.30 17.58
N LYS A 163 -11.15 5.30 17.36
CA LYS A 163 -11.62 4.37 18.39
C LYS A 163 -11.09 2.98 18.06
N PRO A 164 -10.19 2.43 18.90
CA PRO A 164 -9.75 1.05 18.77
C PRO A 164 -10.94 0.09 18.75
N ILE A 165 -10.74 -1.05 18.11
CA ILE A 165 -11.71 -2.15 18.15
C ILE A 165 -11.94 -2.64 19.59
N ASP A 166 -13.20 -2.92 19.92
CA ASP A 166 -13.56 -3.53 21.19
C ASP A 166 -12.99 -4.98 21.27
N PRO A 167 -12.42 -5.42 22.41
CA PRO A 167 -11.82 -6.76 22.52
C PRO A 167 -12.76 -7.91 22.13
N ASP A 168 -14.05 -7.83 22.50
CA ASP A 168 -15.03 -8.85 22.16
C ASP A 168 -15.24 -8.96 20.63
N LYS A 169 -15.26 -7.81 19.95
CA LYS A 169 -15.38 -7.73 18.49
C LYS A 169 -14.11 -8.16 17.78
N LEU A 170 -12.95 -8.00 18.42
CA LEU A 170 -11.67 -8.48 17.89
C LEU A 170 -11.67 -10.00 17.78
N GLY A 171 -12.17 -10.72 18.79
CA GLY A 171 -12.34 -12.18 18.72
C GLY A 171 -13.21 -12.62 17.54
N GLU A 172 -14.36 -11.97 17.36
CA GLU A 172 -15.25 -12.24 16.22
C GLU A 172 -14.58 -11.93 14.87
N LEU A 173 -13.82 -10.84 14.80
CA LEU A 173 -13.07 -10.46 13.60
C LEU A 173 -11.99 -11.47 13.26
N MET A 174 -11.23 -11.96 14.24
CA MET A 174 -10.22 -13.01 14.03
C MET A 174 -10.85 -14.30 13.51
N ALA A 175 -12.02 -14.69 14.03
CA ALA A 175 -12.77 -15.84 13.52
C ALA A 175 -13.18 -15.63 12.05
N LYS A 176 -13.67 -14.44 11.70
CA LYS A 176 -14.04 -14.09 10.32
C LYS A 176 -12.85 -14.06 9.36
N ILE A 177 -11.68 -13.63 9.82
CA ILE A 177 -10.47 -13.60 8.97
C ILE A 177 -10.12 -15.00 8.44
N ASN A 178 -10.28 -16.02 9.29
CA ASN A 178 -10.00 -17.43 8.98
C ASN A 178 -11.18 -18.16 8.33
N ASP A 179 -12.34 -17.52 8.13
CA ASP A 179 -13.51 -18.18 7.56
C ASP A 179 -13.25 -18.64 6.12
N GLU A 180 -13.56 -19.90 5.82
CA GLU A 180 -13.24 -20.50 4.51
C GLU A 180 -14.10 -19.93 3.37
N ALA A 181 -15.30 -19.43 3.65
CA ALA A 181 -16.20 -18.92 2.62
C ALA A 181 -16.03 -17.41 2.38
N THR A 182 -15.80 -16.65 3.45
CA THR A 182 -15.88 -15.18 3.47
C THR A 182 -14.64 -14.50 4.05
N GLY A 183 -13.68 -15.29 4.53
CA GLY A 183 -12.44 -14.78 5.13
C GLY A 183 -11.46 -14.17 4.13
N MET A 184 -10.29 -13.78 4.65
CA MET A 184 -9.31 -12.99 3.90
C MET A 184 -8.80 -13.75 2.66
N LYS A 185 -8.54 -15.05 2.81
CA LYS A 185 -8.07 -15.90 1.71
C LYS A 185 -9.07 -15.92 0.54
N SER A 186 -10.32 -16.24 0.86
CA SER A 186 -11.40 -16.37 -0.13
C SER A 186 -11.73 -15.03 -0.77
N PHE A 187 -11.63 -13.95 -0.01
CA PHE A 187 -11.75 -12.60 -0.54
C PHE A 187 -10.65 -12.27 -1.57
N CYS A 188 -9.38 -12.50 -1.23
CA CYS A 188 -8.27 -12.26 -2.16
C CYS A 188 -8.41 -13.11 -3.43
N GLN A 189 -8.78 -14.39 -3.29
CA GLN A 189 -9.04 -15.29 -4.41
C GLN A 189 -10.20 -14.81 -5.29
N SER A 190 -11.32 -14.39 -4.71
CA SER A 190 -12.45 -13.83 -5.47
C SER A 190 -12.11 -12.52 -6.18
N SER A 191 -11.16 -11.76 -5.62
CA SER A 191 -10.58 -10.57 -6.24
C SER A 191 -9.55 -10.92 -7.32
N GLY A 192 -9.22 -12.21 -7.47
CA GLY A 192 -8.30 -12.79 -8.43
C GLY A 192 -6.82 -12.64 -8.09
N VAL A 193 -6.49 -12.45 -6.80
CA VAL A 193 -5.12 -12.53 -6.27
C VAL A 193 -5.07 -13.76 -5.35
N PRO A 194 -4.68 -14.94 -5.86
CA PRO A 194 -4.61 -16.13 -5.03
C PRO A 194 -3.54 -15.98 -3.96
N VAL A 195 -3.92 -16.21 -2.71
CA VAL A 195 -3.01 -16.12 -1.55
C VAL A 195 -2.98 -17.44 -0.79
N ASP A 196 -1.78 -17.82 -0.35
CA ASP A 196 -1.58 -18.72 0.76
C ASP A 196 -1.58 -17.90 2.05
N PHE A 197 -2.50 -18.20 2.96
CA PHE A 197 -2.86 -17.33 4.07
C PHE A 197 -2.52 -17.98 5.41
N THR A 198 -1.86 -17.23 6.29
CA THR A 198 -1.60 -17.64 7.67
C THR A 198 -1.94 -16.52 8.64
N LEU A 199 -2.82 -16.80 9.61
CA LEU A 199 -3.11 -15.91 10.73
C LEU A 199 -2.36 -16.38 11.98
N TYR A 200 -1.62 -15.47 12.60
CA TYR A 200 -0.99 -15.68 13.89
C TYR A 200 -1.74 -14.89 14.97
N GLU A 201 -2.21 -15.60 15.98
CA GLU A 201 -2.68 -14.97 17.21
C GLU A 201 -1.44 -14.60 18.06
N GLN A 202 -1.21 -13.31 18.27
CA GLN A 202 -0.09 -12.85 19.10
C GLN A 202 -0.52 -12.75 20.57
N ARG A 203 -0.24 -13.80 21.35
CA ARG A 203 -0.02 -13.64 22.80
C ARG A 203 1.33 -12.94 23.01
N GLY A 204 1.36 -11.94 23.89
CA GLY A 204 2.29 -10.80 23.93
C GLY A 204 3.81 -11.01 23.84
N GLU A 205 4.33 -12.24 23.86
CA GLU A 205 5.78 -12.51 23.82
C GLU A 205 6.40 -12.52 22.40
N LYS A 206 5.59 -12.72 21.34
CA LYS A 206 6.09 -12.74 19.94
C LYS A 206 6.35 -11.36 19.32
N LEU A 207 5.89 -10.28 19.96
CA LEU A 207 6.02 -8.91 19.49
C LEU A 207 7.49 -8.49 19.37
N VAL A 208 8.32 -8.88 20.35
CA VAL A 208 9.75 -8.57 20.35
C VAL A 208 10.46 -9.32 19.23
N ALA A 209 10.09 -10.55 18.91
CA ALA A 209 10.78 -11.36 17.90
C ALA A 209 10.55 -10.82 16.47
N MET A 210 9.32 -10.45 16.09
CA MET A 210 9.04 -9.89 14.76
C MET A 210 9.52 -8.45 14.61
N GLU A 211 9.36 -7.60 15.64
CA GLU A 211 9.94 -6.24 15.60
C GLU A 211 11.47 -6.28 15.55
N THR A 212 12.11 -7.23 16.25
CA THR A 212 13.55 -7.42 16.19
C THR A 212 13.97 -7.91 14.81
N GLN A 213 13.22 -8.82 14.18
CA GLN A 213 13.49 -9.26 12.82
C GLN A 213 13.34 -8.11 11.81
N GLU A 214 12.30 -7.29 11.91
CA GLU A 214 12.13 -6.10 11.08
C GLU A 214 13.24 -5.06 11.29
N ARG A 215 13.63 -4.79 12.55
CA ARG A 215 14.71 -3.85 12.86
C ARG A 215 16.06 -4.37 12.36
N THR A 216 16.32 -5.66 12.50
CA THR A 216 17.56 -6.31 12.04
C THR A 216 17.65 -6.29 10.51
N ILE A 217 16.53 -6.51 9.82
CA ILE A 217 16.46 -6.41 8.35
C ILE A 217 16.67 -4.95 7.92
N LYS A 218 16.01 -3.98 8.57
CA LYS A 218 16.16 -2.55 8.28
C LYS A 218 17.58 -2.05 8.56
N SER A 219 18.27 -2.53 9.60
CA SER A 219 19.66 -2.17 9.90
C SER A 219 20.65 -2.81 8.93
N ALA A 220 20.46 -4.09 8.58
CA ALA A 220 21.30 -4.78 7.58
C ALA A 220 21.22 -4.12 6.18
N LEU A 221 20.03 -3.67 5.77
CA LEU A 221 19.82 -2.90 4.53
C LEU A 221 20.49 -1.52 4.56
N LYS A 222 20.58 -0.89 5.73
CA LYS A 222 21.22 0.42 5.91
C LYS A 222 22.75 0.31 5.90
N GLU A 223 23.30 -0.78 6.44
CA GLU A 223 24.73 -1.08 6.36
C GLU A 223 25.17 -1.45 4.93
N GLN A 224 24.38 -2.23 4.18
CA GLN A 224 24.68 -2.52 2.77
C GLN A 224 24.61 -1.27 1.87
N LYS A 225 23.71 -0.31 2.14
CA LYS A 225 23.68 0.98 1.42
C LYS A 225 24.80 1.95 1.83
N SER A 226 25.38 1.77 3.02
CA SER A 226 26.49 2.62 3.50
C SER A 226 27.87 2.06 3.10
N ALA A 227 27.95 0.78 2.73
CA ALA A 227 29.18 0.14 2.23
C ALA A 227 29.39 0.33 0.71
N ALA A 228 28.40 0.80 -0.02
CA ALA A 228 28.50 1.15 -1.45
C ALA A 228 28.67 2.66 -1.64
N GLY A 229 29.80 3.19 -1.16
CA GLY A 229 30.36 4.49 -1.55
C GLY A 229 31.43 4.33 -2.64
N PRO A 230 31.74 5.39 -3.41
CA PRO A 230 32.09 5.32 -4.83
C PRO A 230 33.50 4.76 -5.08
N THR A 231 33.62 3.79 -5.99
CA THR A 231 34.93 3.44 -6.57
C THR A 231 35.35 4.57 -7.49
N GLU A 232 36.19 5.42 -6.95
CA GLU A 232 36.98 6.44 -7.62
C GLU A 232 37.85 5.77 -8.70
N ALA A 233 37.71 6.24 -9.94
CA ALA A 233 38.57 5.86 -11.05
C ALA A 233 39.92 6.57 -10.88
N GLN A 234 41.04 5.84 -10.90
CA GLN A 234 42.33 6.33 -11.40
C GLN A 234 43.31 5.16 -11.70
N PRO A 235 44.33 5.40 -12.55
CA PRO A 235 44.90 4.45 -13.49
C PRO A 235 46.06 3.64 -12.91
N THR A 236 46.32 2.46 -13.47
CA THR A 236 47.54 1.69 -13.18
C THR A 236 48.46 1.73 -14.40
N GLN A 237 49.53 2.52 -14.30
CA GLN A 237 50.74 2.34 -15.10
C GLN A 237 51.60 1.23 -14.46
N GLU A 238 51.87 0.19 -15.26
CA GLU A 238 53.19 -0.28 -15.64
C GLU A 238 54.32 -0.26 -14.59
N GLU A 239 54.81 -1.44 -14.16
CA GLU A 239 56.21 -1.82 -14.40
C GLU A 239 56.49 -3.33 -14.16
N ALA A 240 56.92 -3.97 -15.25
CA ALA A 240 58.10 -4.81 -15.44
C ALA A 240 58.43 -6.07 -14.62
N ALA A 241 58.95 -7.02 -15.42
CA ALA A 241 59.95 -8.06 -15.16
C ALA A 241 59.43 -9.46 -14.76
N THR A 242 59.78 -10.57 -15.41
CA THR A 242 60.66 -10.86 -16.56
C THR A 242 60.52 -12.35 -16.93
N VAL A 243 60.55 -12.62 -18.24
CA VAL A 243 61.32 -13.66 -18.96
C VAL A 243 61.02 -15.17 -18.81
N SER A 244 60.80 -15.76 -19.99
CA SER A 244 61.38 -17.00 -20.57
C SER A 244 60.31 -18.02 -20.98
N SER A 245 60.28 -18.66 -22.14
CA SER A 245 60.96 -18.60 -23.45
C SER A 245 60.37 -19.73 -24.30
N SER A 246 60.64 -19.73 -25.62
CA SER A 246 60.55 -20.85 -26.59
C SER A 246 59.16 -21.08 -27.23
N GLN A 247 58.99 -21.37 -28.53
CA GLN A 247 59.84 -21.31 -29.75
C GLN A 247 58.95 -21.62 -30.97
N GLN A 248 59.43 -21.24 -32.18
CA GLN A 248 59.10 -21.79 -33.53
C GLN A 248 57.73 -21.44 -34.16
N SER A 249 57.56 -21.28 -35.49
CA SER A 249 58.44 -21.22 -36.67
C SER A 249 57.56 -21.11 -37.93
N GLY A 250 58.01 -20.38 -38.96
CA GLY A 250 57.57 -20.46 -40.38
C GLY A 250 56.53 -19.39 -40.76
N GLY A 251 56.77 -18.44 -41.65
CA GLY A 251 57.38 -18.51 -43.00
C GLY A 251 56.24 -18.30 -44.01
N GLY A 252 56.30 -17.55 -45.09
CA GLY A 252 57.27 -16.68 -45.75
C GLY A 252 56.66 -16.35 -47.12
N ARG A 253 56.83 -15.10 -47.57
CA ARG A 253 56.64 -14.54 -48.93
C ARG A 253 55.33 -14.80 -49.67
#